data_AF-A0AA36CUT3-F1
#
_entry.id   AF-A0AA36CUT3-F1
#
_cell.length_a   1.000
_cell.length_b   1.000
_cell.length_c   1.000
_cell.angle_alpha   90.00
_cell.angle_beta   90.00
_cell.angle_gamma   90.00
#
_symmetry.space_group_name_H-M   'P 1'
#
loop_
_entity.id
_entity.type
_entity.pdbx_description
1 polymer ?
#
loop_
_entity_poly.entity_id
_entity_poly.type
_entity_poly.pdbx_seq_one_letter_code
_entity_poly.pdbx_strand_id
1 'polypeptide(L)'
;MVLDTIEEIRHRIPVSTGFLVGVKFNSVEFQDGGLETEDAKKMCQIIENRGDVDFVEMSGGTYEKLAFVHLRDSTRNREAFFVDFAAQIRPVFKETKMFVTGGFRTAKWMTKVIEEGHCDAVGLGRPIAAEPDLPKKILFGGVLGSADTKIDQNEFPMTSLAAQTQMYGAGKRPFSECQNICDDVVDLTTKEEADKFLGAAKNFFAELMTGKLEDRKFVYP
;
A
#
# COMPACT_ATOMS: atom_id res chain seq x y z
N MET A 1 18.94 15.08 3.01
CA MET A 1 17.72 14.89 3.82
C MET A 1 17.47 13.44 4.19
N VAL A 2 17.20 12.52 3.25
CA VAL A 2 16.91 11.10 3.62
C VAL A 2 18.09 10.45 4.33
N LEU A 3 19.29 10.57 3.78
CA LEU A 3 20.49 9.99 4.38
C LEU A 3 20.79 10.58 5.77
N ASP A 4 20.67 11.90 5.91
CA ASP A 4 20.83 12.59 7.19
C ASP A 4 19.79 12.10 8.22
N THR A 5 18.56 11.82 7.78
CA THR A 5 17.51 11.27 8.66
C THR A 5 17.86 9.87 9.13
N ILE A 6 18.36 9.01 8.23
CA ILE A 6 18.82 7.66 8.59
C ILE A 6 19.99 7.75 9.57
N GLU A 7 20.95 8.64 9.31
CA GLU A 7 22.10 8.87 10.17
C GLU A 7 21.67 9.34 11.57
N GLU A 8 20.78 10.32 11.66
CA GLU A 8 20.26 10.82 12.94
C GLU A 8 19.43 9.78 13.71
N ILE A 9 18.71 8.89 13.00
CA ILE A 9 18.03 7.73 13.60
C ILE A 9 19.09 6.76 14.15
N ARG A 10 20.11 6.41 13.37
CA ARG A 10 21.14 5.44 13.78
C ARG A 10 22.11 5.97 14.84
N HIS A 11 22.30 7.28 14.90
CA HIS A 11 22.98 7.91 16.02
C HIS A 11 22.24 7.65 17.34
N ARG A 12 20.91 7.86 17.34
CA ARG A 12 20.07 7.67 18.54
C ARG A 12 19.76 6.20 18.83
N ILE A 13 19.70 5.38 17.79
CA ILE A 13 19.33 3.96 17.84
C ILE A 13 20.36 3.14 17.05
N PRO A 14 21.52 2.84 17.66
CA PRO A 14 22.57 2.08 16.99
C PRO A 14 22.09 0.71 16.55
N VAL A 15 22.72 0.16 15.50
CA VAL A 15 22.43 -1.19 14.98
C VAL A 15 22.53 -2.26 16.07
N SER A 16 23.41 -2.08 17.06
CA SER A 16 23.60 -2.99 18.19
C SER A 16 22.38 -3.15 19.10
N THR A 17 21.39 -2.25 19.01
CA THR A 17 20.12 -2.37 19.75
C THR A 17 19.22 -3.48 19.20
N GLY A 18 19.47 -3.95 17.97
CA GLY A 18 18.59 -4.87 17.27
C GLY A 18 17.28 -4.23 16.76
N PHE A 19 17.14 -2.91 16.88
CA PHE A 19 15.98 -2.19 16.35
C PHE A 19 16.06 -2.09 14.83
N LEU A 20 15.03 -2.59 14.14
CA LEU A 20 14.94 -2.57 12.68
C LEU A 20 14.58 -1.18 12.16
N VAL A 21 15.33 -0.69 11.18
CA VAL A 21 15.05 0.54 10.44
C VAL A 21 14.85 0.19 8.98
N GLY A 22 13.66 0.50 8.47
CA GLY A 22 13.35 0.39 7.06
C GLY A 22 13.11 1.75 6.42
N VAL A 23 13.31 1.83 5.11
CA VAL A 23 13.03 3.04 4.34
C VAL A 23 12.07 2.74 3.21
N LYS A 24 11.04 3.56 3.05
CA LYS A 24 10.05 3.42 1.98
C LYS A 24 10.24 4.49 0.93
N PHE A 25 10.35 4.07 -0.33
CA PHE A 25 10.48 4.98 -1.46
C PHE A 25 9.39 4.74 -2.50
N ASN A 26 9.14 5.80 -3.26
CA ASN A 26 8.44 5.69 -4.53
C ASN A 26 9.43 5.22 -5.60
N SER A 27 9.00 4.26 -6.41
CA SER A 27 9.81 3.59 -7.44
C SER A 27 10.07 4.48 -8.65
N VAL A 28 9.06 5.24 -9.05
CA VAL A 28 9.08 6.15 -10.20
C VAL A 28 8.10 7.27 -9.91
N GLU A 29 8.53 8.51 -10.14
CA GLU A 29 7.61 9.63 -10.20
C GLU A 29 7.31 9.93 -11.68
N PHE A 30 6.11 9.63 -12.14
CA PHE A 30 5.66 9.86 -13.52
C PHE A 30 5.44 11.36 -13.84
N GLN A 31 6.19 12.27 -13.24
CA GLN A 31 6.17 13.70 -13.54
C GLN A 31 7.38 14.06 -14.42
N ASP A 32 7.26 15.15 -15.17
CA ASP A 32 8.38 15.62 -15.98
C ASP A 32 9.49 16.11 -15.03
N GLY A 33 10.66 15.46 -15.08
CA GLY A 33 11.75 15.67 -14.11
C GLY A 33 11.61 14.89 -12.78
N GLY A 34 10.69 13.93 -12.70
CA GLY A 34 10.53 13.05 -11.54
C GLY A 34 11.61 11.97 -11.43
N LEU A 35 11.66 11.28 -10.29
CA LEU A 35 12.57 10.15 -10.06
C LEU A 35 12.47 9.08 -11.15
N GLU A 36 13.58 8.86 -11.85
CA GLU A 36 13.74 7.77 -12.81
C GLU A 36 14.21 6.48 -12.13
N THR A 37 14.04 5.35 -12.80
CA THR A 37 14.49 4.03 -12.31
C THR A 37 15.99 4.02 -11.96
N GLU A 38 16.82 4.73 -12.72
CA GLU A 38 18.27 4.79 -12.44
C GLU A 38 18.59 5.59 -11.18
N ASP A 39 17.79 6.61 -10.85
CA ASP A 39 17.97 7.35 -9.60
C ASP A 39 17.51 6.53 -8.40
N ALA A 40 16.42 5.78 -8.55
CA ALA A 40 16.00 4.80 -7.54
C ALA A 40 17.10 3.75 -7.29
N LYS A 41 17.72 3.21 -8.35
CA LYS A 41 18.85 2.27 -8.23
C LYS A 41 20.05 2.89 -7.51
N LYS A 42 20.43 4.13 -7.85
CA LYS A 42 21.54 4.84 -7.16
C LYS A 42 21.25 5.01 -5.67
N MET A 43 20.02 5.42 -5.31
CA MET A 43 19.62 5.55 -3.91
C MET A 43 19.69 4.19 -3.19
N CYS A 44 19.18 3.13 -3.80
CA CYS A 44 19.27 1.78 -3.25
C CYS A 44 20.72 1.32 -3.05
N GLN A 45 21.62 1.64 -3.99
CA GLN A 45 23.04 1.31 -3.88
C GLN A 45 23.72 2.08 -2.74
N ILE A 46 23.37 3.36 -2.56
CA ILE A 46 23.86 4.15 -1.43
C ILE A 46 23.40 3.53 -0.11
N ILE A 47 22.13 3.15 -0.02
CA ILE A 47 21.55 2.54 1.19
C ILE A 47 22.22 1.20 1.51
N GLU A 48 22.36 0.32 0.51
CA GLU A 48 23.06 -0.95 0.68
C GLU A 48 24.50 -0.73 1.17
N ASN A 49 25.23 0.22 0.57
CA ASN A 49 26.62 0.49 0.93
C ASN A 49 26.77 1.07 2.34
N ARG A 50 25.74 1.72 2.90
CA ARG A 50 25.76 2.17 4.29
C ARG A 50 25.69 1.01 5.27
N GLY A 51 24.97 -0.06 4.92
CA GLY A 51 24.84 -1.26 5.75
C GLY A 51 24.09 -1.05 7.06
N ASP A 52 23.37 0.08 7.22
CA ASP A 52 22.65 0.45 8.43
C ASP A 52 21.13 0.56 8.23
N VAL A 53 20.60 -0.01 7.14
CA VAL A 53 19.16 -0.13 6.85
C VAL A 53 18.81 -1.61 6.67
N ASP A 54 17.79 -2.07 7.38
CA ASP A 54 17.42 -3.50 7.42
C ASP A 54 16.56 -3.90 6.22
N PHE A 55 15.67 -2.99 5.78
CA PHE A 55 14.85 -3.22 4.61
C PHE A 55 14.50 -1.93 3.86
N VAL A 56 14.28 -2.07 2.56
CA VAL A 56 13.73 -1.03 1.70
C VAL A 56 12.38 -1.49 1.17
N GLU A 57 11.34 -0.70 1.36
CA GLU A 57 10.03 -0.93 0.75
C GLU A 57 9.87 -0.08 -0.51
N MET A 58 9.71 -0.74 -1.65
CA MET A 58 9.39 -0.09 -2.91
C MET A 58 7.88 -0.10 -3.11
N SER A 59 7.33 1.08 -3.32
CA SER A 59 5.97 1.28 -3.81
C SER A 59 6.00 2.14 -5.06
N GLY A 60 4.94 2.16 -5.88
CA GLY A 60 4.92 3.08 -7.02
C GLY A 60 3.55 3.65 -7.33
N GLY A 61 3.60 4.80 -8.01
CA GLY A 61 2.45 5.65 -8.33
C GLY A 61 2.68 7.05 -7.79
N THR A 62 2.96 8.01 -8.67
CA THR A 62 2.78 9.43 -8.34
C THR A 62 1.29 9.72 -8.25
N TYR A 63 0.90 10.46 -7.22
CA TYR A 63 -0.45 10.96 -6.99
C TYR A 63 -0.96 11.90 -8.11
N GLU A 64 -0.10 12.36 -9.02
CA GLU A 64 -0.38 13.54 -9.86
C GLU A 64 -0.54 13.28 -11.37
N LYS A 65 -0.26 12.07 -11.89
CA LYS A 65 -0.71 11.73 -13.26
C LYS A 65 -1.87 10.74 -13.20
N LEU A 66 -3.02 11.23 -13.68
CA LEU A 66 -4.14 10.49 -14.29
C LEU A 66 -3.70 9.50 -15.40
N ALA A 67 -2.42 9.14 -15.52
CA ALA A 67 -1.91 8.13 -16.43
C ALA A 67 -2.41 6.71 -16.12
N PHE A 68 -3.03 6.49 -14.95
CA PHE A 68 -3.78 5.27 -14.65
C PHE A 68 -5.17 5.20 -15.31
N VAL A 69 -5.65 6.28 -15.95
CA VAL A 69 -6.98 6.33 -16.58
C VAL A 69 -6.98 5.71 -17.99
N HIS A 70 -5.82 5.58 -18.65
CA HIS A 70 -5.77 5.15 -20.06
C HIS A 70 -5.02 3.84 -20.34
N LEU A 71 -4.52 3.17 -19.32
CA LEU A 71 -3.94 1.84 -19.45
C LEU A 71 -4.32 1.07 -18.21
N ARG A 72 -5.12 -0.01 -18.33
CA ARG A 72 -4.97 -1.30 -17.59
C ARG A 72 -6.31 -2.05 -17.51
N ASP A 73 -6.61 -2.81 -18.56
CA ASP A 73 -7.80 -3.68 -18.66
C ASP A 73 -7.80 -4.91 -17.72
N SER A 74 -6.87 -5.05 -16.77
CA SER A 74 -6.95 -6.14 -15.79
C SER A 74 -6.08 -5.96 -14.55
N THR A 75 -6.49 -6.58 -13.43
CA THR A 75 -5.69 -6.78 -12.20
C THR A 75 -4.32 -7.38 -12.51
N ARG A 76 -4.25 -8.28 -13.49
CA ARG A 76 -3.02 -8.95 -13.94
C ARG A 76 -1.95 -7.98 -14.44
N ASN A 77 -2.35 -6.89 -15.11
CA ASN A 77 -1.40 -5.89 -15.62
C ASN A 77 -0.91 -4.94 -14.53
N ARG A 78 -1.66 -4.77 -13.44
CA ARG A 78 -1.24 -3.99 -12.26
C ARG A 78 -0.22 -4.73 -11.41
N GLU A 79 -0.47 -6.01 -11.21
CA GLU A 79 0.42 -6.94 -10.52
C GLU A 79 1.78 -7.08 -11.23
N ALA A 80 1.81 -7.11 -12.57
CA ALA A 80 3.04 -7.23 -13.36
C ALA A 80 3.96 -5.99 -13.30
N PHE A 81 3.39 -4.78 -13.34
CA PHE A 81 4.19 -3.54 -13.44
C PHE A 81 5.18 -3.34 -12.30
N PHE A 82 4.75 -3.57 -11.05
CA PHE A 82 5.60 -3.39 -9.88
C PHE A 82 6.68 -4.46 -9.77
N VAL A 83 6.39 -5.66 -10.29
CA VAL A 83 7.31 -6.79 -10.29
C VAL A 83 8.44 -6.58 -11.29
N ASP A 84 8.14 -6.07 -12.49
CA ASP A 84 9.17 -5.76 -13.49
C ASP A 84 10.15 -4.69 -13.00
N PHE A 85 9.65 -3.69 -12.26
CA PHE A 85 10.49 -2.70 -11.62
C PHE A 85 11.30 -3.30 -10.47
N ALA A 86 10.65 -4.07 -9.59
CA ALA A 86 11.30 -4.72 -8.46
C ALA A 86 12.45 -5.63 -8.91
N ALA A 87 12.23 -6.41 -9.97
CA ALA A 87 13.23 -7.29 -10.57
C ALA A 87 14.49 -6.54 -11.06
N GLN A 88 14.37 -5.28 -11.47
CA GLN A 88 15.51 -4.46 -11.90
C GLN A 88 16.32 -3.88 -10.73
N ILE A 89 15.69 -3.66 -9.58
CA ILE A 89 16.34 -3.08 -8.39
C ILE A 89 16.85 -4.16 -7.45
N ARG A 90 16.14 -5.28 -7.31
CA ARG A 90 16.49 -6.35 -6.38
C ARG A 90 17.96 -6.79 -6.43
N PRO A 91 18.63 -6.88 -7.59
CA PRO A 91 20.05 -7.24 -7.66
C PRO A 91 21.01 -6.27 -6.96
N VAL A 92 20.59 -5.04 -6.66
CA VAL A 92 21.39 -4.05 -5.92
C VAL A 92 21.64 -4.49 -4.48
N PHE A 93 20.66 -5.16 -3.87
CA PHE A 93 20.68 -5.52 -2.46
C PHE A 93 21.26 -6.91 -2.22
N LYS A 94 22.25 -7.01 -1.33
CA LYS A 94 22.85 -8.28 -0.88
C LYS A 94 22.40 -8.59 0.55
N GLU A 95 22.53 -7.61 1.43
CA GLU A 95 22.18 -7.74 2.85
C GLU A 95 20.80 -7.15 3.14
N THR A 96 20.54 -5.92 2.67
CA THR A 96 19.26 -5.21 2.88
C THR A 96 18.11 -6.00 2.25
N LYS A 97 16.99 -6.15 2.97
CA LYS A 97 15.80 -6.82 2.42
C LYS A 97 14.99 -5.88 1.55
N MET A 98 14.45 -6.35 0.44
CA MET A 98 13.61 -5.57 -0.45
C MET A 98 12.16 -6.01 -0.35
N PHE A 99 11.28 -5.10 0.07
CA PHE A 99 9.84 -5.31 0.12
C PHE A 99 9.18 -4.61 -1.08
N VAL A 100 8.08 -5.17 -1.56
CA VAL A 100 7.31 -4.56 -2.67
C VAL A 100 5.84 -4.44 -2.29
N THR A 101 5.30 -3.25 -2.45
CA THR A 101 3.87 -2.95 -2.21
C THR A 101 3.23 -2.42 -3.48
N GLY A 102 2.27 -3.17 -4.03
CA GLY A 102 1.64 -2.77 -5.29
C GLY A 102 0.56 -3.74 -5.78
N GLY A 103 -0.66 -3.61 -5.27
CA GLY A 103 -1.83 -4.29 -5.86
C GLY A 103 -1.93 -5.80 -5.63
N PHE A 104 -1.09 -6.39 -4.77
CA PHE A 104 -1.16 -7.80 -4.37
C PHE A 104 -2.53 -8.15 -3.76
N ARG A 105 -3.18 -9.19 -4.30
CA ARG A 105 -4.49 -9.65 -3.82
C ARG A 105 -4.60 -11.14 -3.59
N THR A 106 -3.78 -11.95 -4.28
CA THR A 106 -3.88 -13.40 -4.21
C THR A 106 -2.61 -14.01 -3.63
N ALA A 107 -2.77 -15.03 -2.80
CA ALA A 107 -1.67 -15.80 -2.22
C ALA A 107 -0.75 -16.33 -3.33
N LYS A 108 -1.34 -16.84 -4.42
CA LYS A 108 -0.63 -17.34 -5.60
C LYS A 108 0.32 -16.28 -6.20
N TRP A 109 -0.13 -15.03 -6.33
CA TRP A 109 0.71 -13.99 -6.89
C TRP A 109 1.79 -13.55 -5.88
N MET A 110 1.41 -13.38 -4.61
CA MET A 110 2.36 -13.02 -3.54
C MET A 110 3.50 -14.04 -3.41
N THR A 111 3.18 -15.34 -3.43
CA THR A 111 4.20 -16.41 -3.33
C THR A 111 5.07 -16.43 -4.57
N LYS A 112 4.47 -16.34 -5.75
CA LYS A 112 5.19 -16.36 -7.03
C LYS A 112 6.28 -15.29 -7.10
N VAL A 113 5.98 -14.04 -6.73
CA VAL A 113 6.97 -12.95 -6.84
C VAL A 113 8.15 -13.11 -5.87
N ILE A 114 7.91 -13.74 -4.72
CA ILE A 114 8.95 -14.05 -3.73
C ILE A 114 9.79 -15.23 -4.24
N GLU A 115 9.15 -16.30 -4.71
CA GLU A 115 9.81 -17.50 -5.25
C GLU A 115 10.66 -17.18 -6.49
N GLU A 116 10.21 -16.26 -7.34
CA GLU A 116 10.97 -15.76 -8.51
C GLU A 116 12.10 -14.80 -8.12
N GLY A 117 12.26 -14.49 -6.82
CA GLY A 117 13.35 -13.65 -6.31
C GLY A 117 13.21 -12.18 -6.67
N HIS A 118 11.99 -11.69 -6.93
CA HIS A 118 11.75 -10.27 -7.23
C HIS A 118 11.73 -9.40 -5.96
N CYS A 119 11.45 -9.99 -4.80
CA CYS A 119 11.45 -9.32 -3.50
C CYS A 119 11.58 -10.35 -2.37
N ASP A 120 11.95 -9.89 -1.18
CA ASP A 120 12.04 -10.70 0.03
C ASP A 120 10.73 -10.70 0.82
N ALA A 121 9.86 -9.69 0.63
CA ALA A 121 8.50 -9.66 1.18
C ALA A 121 7.56 -8.79 0.34
N VAL A 122 6.25 -8.98 0.54
CA VAL A 122 5.19 -8.17 -0.08
C VAL A 122 4.41 -7.38 0.97
N GLY A 123 4.06 -6.14 0.64
CA GLY A 123 3.17 -5.32 1.47
C GLY A 123 1.74 -5.32 0.96
N LEU A 124 0.80 -5.28 1.90
CA LEU A 124 -0.65 -5.21 1.64
C LEU A 124 -1.20 -3.88 2.17
N GLY A 125 -2.06 -3.24 1.38
CA GLY A 125 -2.70 -1.97 1.72
C GLY A 125 -4.23 -2.09 1.76
N ARG A 126 -4.92 -1.63 0.71
CA ARG A 126 -6.40 -1.66 0.62
C ARG A 126 -7.04 -3.02 1.01
N PRO A 127 -6.50 -4.19 0.63
CA PRO A 127 -7.06 -5.47 1.07
C PRO A 127 -7.15 -5.65 2.59
N ILE A 128 -6.13 -5.19 3.35
CA ILE A 128 -6.13 -5.34 4.82
C ILE A 128 -6.96 -4.26 5.51
N ALA A 129 -7.28 -3.15 4.84
CA ALA A 129 -8.28 -2.21 5.34
C ALA A 129 -9.68 -2.86 5.33
N ALA A 130 -10.01 -3.58 4.26
CA ALA A 130 -11.29 -4.30 4.13
C ALA A 130 -11.37 -5.56 5.00
N GLU A 131 -10.25 -6.23 5.24
CA GLU A 131 -10.19 -7.49 5.99
C GLU A 131 -8.89 -7.55 6.81
N PRO A 132 -8.87 -7.02 8.05
CA PRO A 132 -7.64 -6.88 8.84
C PRO A 132 -6.93 -8.21 9.16
N ASP A 133 -7.66 -9.32 9.25
CA ASP A 133 -7.09 -10.67 9.45
C ASP A 133 -6.82 -11.45 8.15
N LEU A 134 -6.92 -10.80 6.98
CA LEU A 134 -6.60 -11.43 5.69
C LEU A 134 -5.22 -12.11 5.68
N PRO A 135 -4.12 -11.53 6.20
CA PRO A 135 -2.82 -12.21 6.21
C PRO A 135 -2.86 -13.52 7.00
N LYS A 136 -3.55 -13.53 8.16
CA LYS A 136 -3.74 -14.73 8.97
C LYS A 136 -4.53 -15.78 8.20
N LYS A 137 -5.64 -15.39 7.56
CA LYS A 137 -6.47 -16.32 6.76
C LYS A 137 -5.72 -16.90 5.57
N ILE A 138 -4.88 -16.12 4.89
CA ILE A 138 -4.02 -16.62 3.81
C ILE A 138 -2.98 -17.61 4.36
N LEU A 139 -2.26 -17.25 5.43
CA LEU A 139 -1.21 -18.09 6.01
C LEU A 139 -1.72 -19.44 6.50
N PHE A 140 -2.95 -19.49 7.04
CA PHE A 140 -3.58 -20.74 7.49
C PHE A 140 -4.44 -21.42 6.42
N GLY A 141 -4.42 -20.93 5.17
CA GLY A 141 -5.15 -21.53 4.05
C GLY A 141 -6.67 -21.40 4.11
N GLY A 142 -7.20 -20.50 4.95
CA GLY A 142 -8.64 -20.22 5.03
C GLY A 142 -9.19 -19.49 3.80
N VAL A 143 -8.35 -18.66 3.16
CA VAL A 143 -8.65 -18.00 1.88
C VAL A 143 -7.39 -17.94 1.01
N LEU A 144 -7.56 -17.79 -0.31
CA LEU A 144 -6.44 -17.66 -1.25
C LEU A 144 -6.24 -16.23 -1.76
N GLY A 145 -7.00 -15.27 -1.24
CA GLY A 145 -6.88 -13.86 -1.62
C GLY A 145 -7.96 -12.99 -0.98
N SER A 146 -7.84 -11.68 -1.23
CA SER A 146 -8.81 -10.69 -0.75
C SER A 146 -10.19 -10.91 -1.38
N ALA A 147 -11.25 -10.61 -0.64
CA ALA A 147 -12.60 -10.59 -1.18
C ALA A 147 -12.76 -9.62 -2.36
N ASP A 148 -13.71 -9.94 -3.26
CA ASP A 148 -14.02 -9.13 -4.43
C ASP A 148 -15.01 -8.00 -4.10
N THR A 149 -14.46 -6.81 -3.83
CA THR A 149 -15.26 -5.61 -3.57
C THR A 149 -15.90 -5.08 -4.86
N LYS A 150 -17.16 -4.63 -4.79
CA LYS A 150 -17.96 -4.17 -5.94
C LYS A 150 -17.78 -2.69 -6.28
N ILE A 151 -16.60 -2.15 -5.98
CA ILE A 151 -16.16 -0.80 -6.41
C ILE A 151 -15.04 -0.93 -7.46
N ASP A 152 -14.96 0.02 -8.40
CA ASP A 152 -13.92 0.02 -9.42
C ASP A 152 -12.54 0.24 -8.79
N GLN A 153 -11.67 -0.76 -8.89
CA GLN A 153 -10.33 -0.71 -8.35
C GLN A 153 -9.41 0.30 -9.06
N ASN A 154 -9.83 0.81 -10.23
CA ASN A 154 -9.12 1.84 -11.00
C ASN A 154 -9.46 3.26 -10.53
N GLU A 155 -10.58 3.45 -9.83
CA GLU A 155 -10.95 4.73 -9.25
C GLU A 155 -10.17 4.95 -7.94
N PHE A 156 -8.93 5.42 -8.07
CA PHE A 156 -8.04 5.62 -6.91
C PHE A 156 -8.67 6.49 -5.81
N PRO A 157 -9.28 7.66 -6.10
CA PRO A 157 -9.92 8.47 -5.06
C PRO A 157 -11.01 7.70 -4.28
N MET A 158 -11.85 6.94 -5.00
CA MET A 158 -12.92 6.14 -4.37
C MET A 158 -12.37 5.00 -3.53
N THR A 159 -11.40 4.24 -4.05
CA THR A 159 -10.80 3.12 -3.31
C THR A 159 -9.94 3.57 -2.13
N SER A 160 -9.36 4.77 -2.21
CA SER A 160 -8.65 5.39 -1.08
C SER A 160 -9.64 5.81 0.01
N LEU A 161 -10.75 6.46 -0.37
CA LEU A 161 -11.81 6.81 0.58
C LEU A 161 -12.43 5.57 1.22
N ALA A 162 -12.65 4.50 0.45
CA ALA A 162 -13.15 3.23 0.95
C ALA A 162 -12.21 2.64 2.02
N ALA A 163 -10.91 2.58 1.73
CA ALA A 163 -9.93 2.07 2.70
C ALA A 163 -9.86 2.93 3.97
N GLN A 164 -9.92 4.26 3.84
CA GLN A 164 -9.95 5.16 5.01
C GLN A 164 -11.23 4.96 5.84
N THR A 165 -12.37 4.80 5.18
CA THR A 165 -13.66 4.51 5.83
C THR A 165 -13.62 3.18 6.57
N GLN A 166 -13.05 2.15 5.95
CA GLN A 166 -12.89 0.83 6.54
C GLN A 166 -11.93 0.84 7.75
N MET A 167 -10.79 1.52 7.64
CA MET A 167 -9.87 1.73 8.77
C MET A 167 -10.52 2.54 9.90
N TYR A 168 -11.31 3.56 9.57
CA TYR A 168 -12.08 4.31 10.55
C TYR A 168 -13.07 3.41 11.26
N GLY A 169 -13.81 2.57 10.53
CA GLY A 169 -14.69 1.53 11.08
C GLY A 169 -13.96 0.61 12.06
N ALA A 170 -12.85 0.00 11.63
CA ALA A 170 -12.02 -0.86 12.47
C ALA A 170 -11.50 -0.16 13.75
N GLY A 171 -11.32 1.16 13.70
CA GLY A 171 -10.85 1.97 14.84
C GLY A 171 -11.95 2.54 15.74
N LYS A 172 -13.24 2.29 15.46
CA LYS A 172 -14.34 2.89 16.24
C LYS A 172 -14.42 2.42 17.69
N ARG A 173 -13.94 1.21 17.98
CA ARG A 173 -14.00 0.61 19.31
C ARG A 173 -12.68 -0.11 19.65
N PRO A 174 -12.31 -0.23 20.94
CA PRO A 174 -11.17 -1.03 21.35
C PRO A 174 -11.31 -2.49 20.89
N PHE A 175 -10.20 -3.13 20.52
CA PHE A 175 -10.19 -4.53 20.07
C PHE A 175 -10.81 -5.49 21.11
N SER A 176 -10.71 -5.18 22.40
CA SER A 176 -11.31 -5.97 23.49
C SER A 176 -12.84 -6.02 23.47
N GLU A 177 -13.49 -5.11 22.75
CA GLU A 177 -14.96 -5.02 22.62
C GLU A 177 -15.47 -5.61 21.29
N CYS A 178 -14.56 -5.98 20.38
CA CYS A 178 -14.91 -6.62 19.12
C CYS A 178 -15.19 -8.12 19.32
N GLN A 179 -16.29 -8.61 18.74
CA GLN A 179 -16.55 -10.04 18.56
C GLN A 179 -15.85 -10.57 17.31
N ASN A 180 -15.74 -9.74 16.28
CA ASN A 180 -14.97 -10.01 15.06
C ASN A 180 -14.03 -8.83 14.77
N ILE A 181 -12.83 -9.11 14.26
CA ILE A 181 -11.87 -8.05 13.89
C ILE A 181 -12.37 -7.14 12.76
N CYS A 182 -13.36 -7.59 11.99
CA CYS A 182 -14.06 -6.81 10.98
C CYS A 182 -15.33 -6.12 11.50
N ASP A 183 -15.60 -6.11 12.81
CA ASP A 183 -16.72 -5.36 13.37
C ASP A 183 -16.60 -3.88 12.95
N ASP A 184 -17.72 -3.29 12.51
CA ASP A 184 -17.82 -1.92 11.95
C ASP A 184 -17.05 -1.64 10.66
N VAL A 185 -16.32 -2.61 10.11
CA VAL A 185 -15.66 -2.47 8.80
C VAL A 185 -16.73 -2.60 7.71
N VAL A 186 -16.83 -1.57 6.86
CA VAL A 186 -17.80 -1.57 5.75
C VAL A 186 -17.48 -2.69 4.76
N ASP A 187 -18.44 -3.59 4.57
CA ASP A 187 -18.36 -4.71 3.63
C ASP A 187 -18.83 -4.29 2.24
N LEU A 188 -17.87 -4.03 1.36
CA LEU A 188 -18.11 -3.64 -0.03
C LEU A 188 -18.20 -4.83 -0.99
N THR A 189 -18.31 -6.08 -0.50
CA THR A 189 -18.40 -7.27 -1.36
C THR A 189 -19.79 -7.49 -1.94
N THR A 190 -20.81 -6.82 -1.38
CA THR A 190 -22.16 -6.79 -1.93
C THR A 190 -22.37 -5.55 -2.79
N LYS A 191 -23.16 -5.70 -3.87
CA LYS A 191 -23.48 -4.57 -4.75
C LYS A 191 -24.28 -3.49 -4.02
N GLU A 192 -25.19 -3.88 -3.13
CA GLU A 192 -26.03 -2.95 -2.39
C GLU A 192 -25.20 -2.02 -1.50
N GLU A 193 -24.28 -2.57 -0.68
CA GLU A 193 -23.41 -1.76 0.18
C GLU A 193 -22.42 -0.93 -0.62
N ALA A 194 -21.88 -1.48 -1.72
CA ALA A 194 -21.02 -0.71 -2.61
C ALA A 194 -21.77 0.47 -3.25
N ASP A 195 -23.01 0.29 -3.71
CA ASP A 195 -23.82 1.37 -4.30
C ASP A 195 -24.17 2.45 -3.25
N LYS A 196 -24.49 2.05 -2.01
CA LYS A 196 -24.70 2.98 -0.88
C LYS A 196 -23.44 3.80 -0.59
N PHE A 197 -22.30 3.13 -0.46
CA PHE A 197 -21.01 3.77 -0.24
C PHE A 197 -20.67 4.76 -1.36
N LEU A 198 -20.81 4.36 -2.63
CA LEU A 198 -20.54 5.22 -3.78
C LEU A 198 -21.47 6.45 -3.82
N GLY A 199 -22.73 6.28 -3.42
CA GLY A 199 -23.67 7.40 -3.27
C GLY A 199 -23.22 8.39 -2.19
N ALA A 200 -22.86 7.89 -1.01
CA ALA A 200 -22.38 8.72 0.09
C ALA A 200 -21.03 9.41 -0.24
N ALA A 201 -20.11 8.68 -0.86
CA ALA A 201 -18.83 9.20 -1.32
C ALA A 201 -18.98 10.37 -2.33
N LYS A 202 -19.92 10.26 -3.28
CA LYS A 202 -20.21 11.34 -4.23
C LYS A 202 -20.68 12.61 -3.52
N ASN A 203 -21.55 12.47 -2.52
CA ASN A 203 -22.01 13.61 -1.72
C ASN A 203 -20.85 14.22 -0.91
N PHE A 204 -20.04 13.38 -0.27
CA PHE A 204 -18.85 13.81 0.47
C PHE A 204 -17.89 14.63 -0.40
N PHE A 205 -17.55 14.14 -1.60
CA PHE A 205 -16.70 14.88 -2.52
C PHE A 205 -17.34 16.18 -3.01
N ALA A 206 -18.66 16.20 -3.27
CA ALA A 206 -19.35 17.43 -3.63
C ALA A 206 -19.31 18.48 -2.52
N GLU A 207 -19.44 18.07 -1.26
CA GLU A 207 -19.30 18.96 -0.10
C GLU A 207 -17.86 19.47 0.05
N LEU A 208 -16.85 18.61 -0.12
CA LEU A 208 -15.44 18.96 -0.08
C LEU A 208 -15.09 20.04 -1.13
N MET A 209 -15.58 19.87 -2.37
CA MET A 209 -15.34 20.81 -3.46
C MET A 209 -16.04 22.15 -3.29
N THR A 210 -17.07 22.22 -2.44
CA THR A 210 -17.84 23.45 -2.17
C THR A 210 -17.38 24.17 -0.89
N GLY A 211 -16.34 23.68 -0.21
CA GLY A 211 -15.80 24.26 1.03
C GLY A 211 -16.70 24.09 2.26
N LYS A 212 -17.81 23.35 2.14
CA LYS A 212 -18.80 23.18 3.23
C LYS A 212 -18.32 22.29 4.38
N LEU A 213 -17.18 21.62 4.22
CA LEU A 213 -16.61 20.72 5.23
C LEU A 213 -15.70 21.42 6.24
N GLU A 214 -15.29 22.67 6.03
CA GLU A 214 -14.39 23.39 6.96
C GLU A 214 -14.99 23.57 8.35
N ASP A 215 -16.33 23.56 8.47
CA ASP A 215 -17.07 23.75 9.74
C ASP A 215 -17.52 22.43 10.41
N ARG A 216 -17.22 21.25 9.85
CA ARG A 216 -17.61 19.95 10.41
C ARG A 216 -16.40 19.15 10.90
N LYS A 217 -16.57 18.42 12.01
CA LYS A 217 -15.64 17.32 12.35
C LYS A 217 -15.65 16.33 11.18
N PHE A 218 -14.48 15.95 10.66
CA PHE A 218 -14.36 14.96 9.60
C PHE A 218 -15.09 13.67 10.00
N VAL A 219 -16.16 13.32 9.28
CA VAL A 219 -16.87 12.04 9.41
C VAL A 219 -16.75 11.35 8.06
N TYR A 220 -16.11 10.18 8.04
CA TYR A 220 -16.05 9.34 6.85
C TYR A 220 -17.45 8.78 6.53
N PRO A 221 -17.83 8.71 5.24
CA PRO A 221 -19.15 8.25 4.80
C PRO A 221 -19.45 6.80 5.17
#